data_AF-A0A2J7RRC5-F1
#
_entry.id   AF-A0A2J7RRC5-F1
#
_cell.length_a   1.000
_cell.length_b   1.000
_cell.length_c   1.000
_cell.angle_alpha   90.00
_cell.angle_beta   90.00
_cell.angle_gamma   90.00
#
_symmetry.space_group_name_H-M   'P 1'
#
loop_
_entity.id
_entity.type
_entity.pdbx_description
1 polymer ?
#
loop_
_entity_poly.entity_id
_entity_poly.type
_entity_poly.pdbx_seq_one_letter_code
_entity_poly.pdbx_strand_id
1 'polypeptide(L)'
;SSSSIEGYAVADGNSLLLSFHYLVHLHVVTVKTRITLVQAVHGISAGDLIAPHNILTALFPHDLGLDSPNVANHYQLQSVGLEDFASYIPELGIPYIWAQRVAGLDFMGARAIEIMGNAQESNKESSVVEPQTSVSQASVESVMRAIRQRLKARIALCRQVQALEAGLVSVPHALRGNFPAKICTSLFSWQLISWDDFCHTAHTQALVQAQAVNRGDSFYKAVLTRGSAKLVALIGVKCDYPRTPTVFCLQLNWHGEHDAGNNDAIRDMERELNVYWMELVGGVGWGNTLLAAQLLQLMACLDVFLESAGSTGISPLEFPRDKIFFRPVRGRTRSRPYKYLRVGGGIFTHR
;
A
#
# COMPACT_ATOMS: atom_id res chain seq x y z
N SER A 1 10.56 -33.14 8.02
CA SER A 1 10.20 -32.90 9.44
C SER A 1 9.48 -31.56 9.51
N SER A 2 8.22 -31.50 9.95
CA SER A 2 7.54 -30.22 10.16
C SER A 2 7.94 -29.65 11.52
N SER A 3 8.78 -28.63 11.54
CA SER A 3 9.03 -27.84 12.74
C SER A 3 8.00 -26.71 12.79
N SER A 4 6.97 -26.87 13.63
CA SER A 4 6.05 -25.78 13.96
C SER A 4 6.76 -24.83 14.92
N ILE A 5 7.11 -23.64 14.46
CA ILE A 5 7.54 -22.56 15.35
C ILE A 5 6.27 -21.98 15.99
N GLU A 6 6.26 -21.87 17.32
CA GLU A 6 5.12 -21.42 18.11
C GLU A 6 4.51 -20.12 17.57
N GLY A 7 3.18 -20.08 17.49
CA GLY A 7 2.43 -18.93 16.99
C GLY A 7 2.71 -17.68 17.84
N TYR A 8 3.09 -16.59 17.18
CA TYR A 8 3.47 -15.37 17.88
C TYR A 8 2.24 -14.47 18.09
N ALA A 9 1.91 -14.21 19.36
CA ALA A 9 0.87 -13.27 19.75
C ALA A 9 1.41 -11.83 19.74
N VAL A 10 0.68 -10.93 19.10
CA VAL A 10 0.79 -9.47 19.30
C VAL A 10 0.06 -9.14 20.60
N ALA A 11 0.53 -8.12 21.34
CA ALA A 11 -0.02 -7.67 22.63
C ALA A 11 -1.55 -7.45 22.65
N ASP A 12 -2.18 -7.28 21.48
CA ASP A 12 -3.62 -7.06 21.32
C ASP A 12 -4.43 -8.37 21.15
N GLY A 13 -3.81 -9.54 21.37
CA GLY A 13 -4.42 -10.88 21.22
C GLY A 13 -4.48 -11.42 19.79
N ASN A 14 -4.12 -10.61 18.79
CA ASN A 14 -3.98 -11.07 17.39
C ASN A 14 -2.70 -11.88 17.24
N SER A 15 -2.72 -12.96 16.47
CA SER A 15 -1.53 -13.79 16.23
C SER A 15 -1.34 -14.17 14.77
N LEU A 16 -0.08 -14.40 14.42
CA LEU A 16 0.33 -14.92 13.12
C LEU A 16 1.17 -16.17 13.37
N LEU A 17 0.67 -17.30 12.88
CA LEU A 17 1.36 -18.58 12.87
C LEU A 17 2.11 -18.72 11.55
N LEU A 18 3.39 -19.10 11.62
CA LEU A 18 4.23 -19.37 10.46
C LEU A 18 4.67 -20.84 10.52
N SER A 19 4.39 -21.59 9.46
CA SER A 19 4.81 -22.97 9.30
C SER A 19 5.88 -23.05 8.21
N PHE A 20 7.10 -23.36 8.62
CA PHE A 20 8.25 -23.51 7.73
C PHE A 20 8.35 -24.95 7.25
N HIS A 21 8.50 -25.15 5.95
CA HIS A 21 8.67 -26.46 5.33
C HIS A 21 9.94 -26.44 4.48
N TYR A 22 10.77 -27.46 4.59
CA TYR A 22 11.95 -27.62 3.74
C TYR A 22 11.64 -28.60 2.61
N LEU A 23 11.76 -28.13 1.37
CA LEU A 23 11.57 -28.93 0.17
C LEU A 23 12.89 -29.61 -0.18
N VAL A 24 13.08 -30.84 0.28
CA VAL A 24 14.37 -31.56 0.22
C VAL A 24 14.95 -31.62 -1.19
N HIS A 25 14.12 -31.85 -2.22
CA HIS A 25 14.57 -31.95 -3.61
C HIS A 25 14.88 -30.61 -4.27
N LEU A 26 14.34 -29.51 -3.73
CA LEU A 26 14.51 -28.15 -4.27
C LEU A 26 15.46 -27.32 -3.40
N HIS A 27 15.86 -27.85 -2.24
CA HIS A 27 16.74 -27.21 -1.26
C HIS A 27 16.30 -25.81 -0.82
N VAL A 28 14.99 -25.56 -0.77
CA VAL A 28 14.41 -24.27 -0.35
C VAL A 28 13.43 -24.44 0.79
N VAL A 29 13.32 -23.40 1.62
CA VAL A 29 12.31 -23.28 2.67
C VAL A 29 11.09 -22.55 2.13
N THR A 30 9.90 -23.04 2.41
CA THR A 30 8.64 -22.36 2.15
C THR A 30 7.91 -22.02 3.43
N VAL A 31 7.08 -20.98 3.39
CA VAL A 31 6.31 -20.50 4.53
C VAL A 31 4.82 -20.57 4.20
N LYS A 32 4.06 -21.21 5.08
CA LYS A 32 2.60 -21.06 5.14
C LYS A 32 2.23 -20.22 6.35
N THR A 33 1.26 -19.33 6.19
CA THR A 33 0.81 -18.45 7.27
C THR A 33 -0.64 -18.72 7.64
N ARG A 34 -0.94 -18.63 8.93
CA ARG A 34 -2.32 -18.58 9.43
C ARG A 34 -2.48 -17.43 10.40
N ILE A 35 -3.48 -16.59 10.18
CA ILE A 35 -3.76 -15.44 11.02
C ILE A 35 -4.95 -15.76 11.92
N THR A 36 -4.85 -15.38 13.19
CA THR A 36 -5.95 -15.39 14.14
C THR A 36 -6.15 -13.97 14.63
N LEU A 37 -7.31 -13.39 14.36
CA LEU A 37 -7.67 -12.06 14.82
C LEU A 37 -8.69 -12.15 15.95
N VAL A 38 -8.56 -11.27 16.94
CA VAL A 38 -9.53 -11.14 18.04
C VAL A 38 -10.86 -10.61 17.52
N GLN A 39 -10.81 -9.71 16.54
CA GLN A 39 -11.97 -9.17 15.85
C GLN A 39 -11.90 -9.59 14.39
N ALA A 40 -12.97 -10.21 13.91
CA ALA A 40 -13.06 -10.62 12.51
C ALA A 40 -13.00 -9.38 11.59
N VAL A 41 -12.24 -9.51 10.50
CA VAL A 41 -12.30 -8.56 9.40
C VAL A 41 -13.43 -9.01 8.47
N HIS A 42 -14.49 -8.23 8.45
CA HIS A 42 -15.59 -8.31 7.49
C HIS A 42 -15.29 -7.44 6.27
N GLY A 43 -15.90 -7.75 5.12
CA GLY A 43 -15.74 -6.98 3.89
C GLY A 43 -14.71 -7.58 2.93
N ILE A 44 -15.08 -7.63 1.65
CA ILE A 44 -14.26 -8.25 0.60
C ILE A 44 -12.99 -7.42 0.37
N SER A 45 -13.10 -6.09 0.39
CA SER A 45 -12.00 -5.18 0.07
C SER A 45 -10.93 -5.14 1.18
N ALA A 46 -11.32 -5.45 2.42
CA ALA A 46 -10.42 -5.50 3.57
C ALA A 46 -9.79 -6.89 3.79
N GLY A 47 -10.51 -7.97 3.49
CA GLY A 47 -10.06 -9.34 3.74
C GLY A 47 -8.81 -9.74 2.97
N ASP A 48 -8.67 -9.28 1.72
CA ASP A 48 -7.52 -9.65 0.87
C ASP A 48 -6.18 -9.13 1.42
N LEU A 49 -6.17 -7.98 2.10
CA LEU A 49 -4.97 -7.36 2.68
C LEU A 49 -4.31 -8.22 3.78
N ILE A 50 -5.08 -9.09 4.40
CA ILE A 50 -4.63 -10.04 5.43
C ILE A 50 -4.78 -11.48 4.94
N ALA A 51 -4.99 -11.70 3.65
CA ALA A 51 -5.02 -13.06 3.13
C ALA A 51 -3.64 -13.73 3.36
N PRO A 52 -3.60 -15.03 3.69
CA PRO A 52 -2.35 -15.75 3.93
C PRO A 52 -1.30 -15.58 2.83
N HIS A 53 -1.73 -15.48 1.58
CA HIS A 53 -0.83 -15.34 0.43
C HIS A 53 -0.28 -13.92 0.24
N ASN A 54 -0.86 -12.90 0.89
CA ASN A 54 -0.55 -11.49 0.67
C ASN A 54 0.10 -10.79 1.89
N ILE A 55 -0.18 -11.27 3.12
CA ILE A 55 0.20 -10.53 4.35
C ILE A 55 1.71 -10.25 4.48
N LEU A 56 2.56 -11.16 4.03
CA LEU A 56 4.03 -11.07 4.12
C LEU A 56 4.71 -10.77 2.78
N THR A 57 3.95 -10.53 1.72
CA THR A 57 4.47 -10.18 0.40
C THR A 57 5.24 -8.87 0.47
N ALA A 58 6.41 -8.79 -0.16
CA ALA A 58 7.28 -7.61 -0.13
C ALA A 58 7.57 -7.11 1.31
N LEU A 59 7.77 -8.03 2.26
CA LEU A 59 8.24 -7.68 3.61
C LEU A 59 9.58 -6.93 3.54
N PHE A 60 10.45 -7.43 2.66
CA PHE A 60 11.68 -6.79 2.23
C PHE A 60 11.57 -6.41 0.74
N PRO A 61 12.32 -5.38 0.29
CA PRO A 61 12.32 -4.99 -1.12
C PRO A 61 12.65 -6.17 -2.05
N HIS A 62 11.93 -6.26 -3.17
CA HIS A 62 12.10 -7.29 -4.21
C HIS A 62 11.85 -8.74 -3.77
N ASP A 63 11.26 -8.99 -2.59
CA ASP A 63 10.90 -10.33 -2.12
C ASP A 63 9.39 -10.56 -2.23
N LEU A 64 8.92 -10.87 -3.44
CA LEU A 64 7.51 -11.19 -3.71
C LEU A 64 7.16 -12.66 -3.39
N GLY A 65 8.18 -13.53 -3.31
CA GLY A 65 7.99 -14.96 -3.07
C GLY A 65 7.31 -15.71 -4.21
N LEU A 66 7.38 -15.22 -5.45
CA LEU A 66 6.80 -15.90 -6.61
C LEU A 66 7.75 -16.93 -7.23
N ASP A 67 9.06 -16.66 -7.15
CA ASP A 67 10.10 -17.48 -7.75
C ASP A 67 10.91 -18.22 -6.69
N SER A 68 11.56 -19.31 -7.10
CA SER A 68 12.48 -20.03 -6.22
C SER A 68 13.78 -19.25 -6.02
N PRO A 69 14.26 -19.06 -4.77
CA PRO A 69 15.56 -18.43 -4.50
C PRO A 69 16.76 -19.24 -5.04
N ASN A 70 16.59 -20.55 -5.22
CA ASN A 70 17.57 -21.41 -5.85
C ASN A 70 17.36 -21.44 -7.37
N VAL A 71 18.27 -20.82 -8.13
CA VAL A 71 18.18 -20.71 -9.59
C VAL A 71 18.18 -22.07 -10.29
N ALA A 72 18.83 -23.09 -9.70
CA ALA A 72 18.85 -24.45 -10.25
C ALA A 72 17.43 -25.05 -10.35
N ASN A 73 16.52 -24.65 -9.46
CA ASN A 73 15.16 -25.17 -9.44
C ASN A 73 14.37 -24.82 -10.70
N HIS A 74 14.67 -23.70 -11.37
CA HIS A 74 14.02 -23.35 -12.62
C HIS A 74 14.27 -24.44 -13.68
N TYR A 75 15.54 -24.85 -13.84
CA TYR A 75 15.91 -25.90 -14.78
C TYR A 75 15.45 -27.29 -14.31
N GLN A 76 15.52 -27.56 -13.00
CA GLN A 76 15.10 -28.84 -12.44
C GLN A 76 13.61 -29.08 -12.68
N LEU A 77 12.74 -28.09 -12.44
CA LEU A 77 11.30 -28.20 -12.69
C LEU A 77 11.00 -28.40 -14.18
N GLN A 78 11.63 -27.61 -15.06
CA GLN A 78 11.44 -27.73 -16.50
C GLN A 78 11.88 -29.10 -17.05
N SER A 79 12.99 -29.65 -16.54
CA SER A 79 13.52 -30.95 -16.99
C SER A 79 12.57 -32.12 -16.73
N VAL A 80 11.66 -31.98 -15.76
CA VAL A 80 10.63 -32.97 -15.43
C VAL A 80 9.23 -32.56 -15.93
N GLY A 81 9.15 -31.50 -16.74
CA GLY A 81 7.89 -31.03 -17.33
C GLY A 81 6.94 -30.34 -16.34
N LEU A 82 7.44 -29.85 -15.21
CA LEU A 82 6.65 -29.06 -14.25
C LEU A 82 6.64 -27.57 -14.64
N GLU A 83 5.59 -26.88 -14.20
CA GLU A 83 5.43 -25.43 -14.41
C GLU A 83 6.35 -24.62 -13.50
N ASP A 84 6.28 -23.29 -13.60
CA ASP A 84 6.98 -22.38 -12.70
C ASP A 84 6.55 -22.59 -11.23
N PHE A 85 7.45 -22.28 -10.30
CA PHE A 85 7.22 -22.50 -8.86
C PHE A 85 5.92 -21.84 -8.36
N ALA A 86 5.55 -20.70 -8.95
CA ALA A 86 4.35 -19.95 -8.61
C ALA A 86 3.06 -20.80 -8.63
N SER A 87 2.94 -21.75 -9.57
CA SER A 87 1.78 -22.65 -9.68
C SER A 87 1.60 -23.55 -8.46
N TYR A 88 2.69 -23.83 -7.72
CA TYR A 88 2.69 -24.74 -6.58
C TYR A 88 2.64 -24.03 -5.23
N ILE A 89 2.68 -22.69 -5.19
CA ILE A 89 2.61 -21.90 -3.95
C ILE A 89 1.40 -22.26 -3.07
N PRO A 90 0.17 -22.43 -3.60
CA PRO A 90 -0.98 -22.79 -2.78
C PRO A 90 -0.77 -24.08 -1.97
N GLU A 91 -0.06 -25.05 -2.54
CA GLU A 91 0.21 -26.35 -1.94
C GLU A 91 1.49 -26.35 -1.09
N LEU A 92 2.58 -25.75 -1.57
CA LEU A 92 3.90 -25.86 -0.96
C LEU A 92 4.21 -24.71 0.01
N GLY A 93 3.52 -23.58 -0.10
CA GLY A 93 3.83 -22.34 0.61
C GLY A 93 4.80 -21.45 -0.17
N ILE A 94 5.08 -20.27 0.40
CA ILE A 94 5.79 -19.20 -0.29
C ILE A 94 7.29 -19.25 0.01
N PRO A 95 8.18 -19.31 -1.01
CA PRO A 95 9.62 -19.47 -0.86
C PRO A 95 10.33 -18.12 -0.66
N TYR A 96 9.92 -17.33 0.34
CA TYR A 96 10.52 -16.01 0.59
C TYR A 96 12.04 -16.07 0.78
N ILE A 97 12.74 -15.05 0.30
CA ILE A 97 14.19 -14.91 0.48
C ILE A 97 14.52 -14.75 1.98
N TRP A 98 13.73 -13.95 2.71
CA TRP A 98 13.93 -13.79 4.15
C TRP A 98 13.78 -15.12 4.92
N ALA A 99 12.94 -16.04 4.45
CA ALA A 99 12.73 -17.33 5.10
C ALA A 99 13.94 -18.25 4.93
N GLN A 100 14.60 -18.18 3.77
CA GLN A 100 15.87 -18.88 3.54
C GLN A 100 16.92 -18.44 4.56
N ARG A 101 17.07 -17.12 4.74
CA ARG A 101 18.05 -16.53 5.64
C ARG A 101 17.79 -16.90 7.11
N VAL A 102 16.52 -16.90 7.53
CA VAL A 102 16.12 -17.38 8.87
C VAL A 102 16.53 -18.83 9.08
N ALA A 103 16.44 -19.66 8.04
CA ALA A 103 16.88 -21.06 8.07
C ALA A 103 18.40 -21.25 7.85
N GLY A 104 19.16 -20.17 7.69
CA GLY A 104 20.61 -20.19 7.50
C GLY A 104 21.08 -20.32 6.04
N LEU A 105 20.16 -20.32 5.07
CA LEU A 105 20.49 -20.44 3.64
C LEU A 105 20.72 -19.04 3.05
N ASP A 106 21.86 -18.82 2.40
CA ASP A 106 22.22 -17.54 1.77
C ASP A 106 22.48 -17.66 0.25
N PHE A 107 21.40 -17.71 -0.51
CA PHE A 107 21.46 -17.72 -1.99
C PHE A 107 22.01 -16.41 -2.57
N MET A 108 21.84 -15.29 -1.87
CA MET A 108 22.31 -13.98 -2.35
C MET A 108 23.82 -13.84 -2.18
N GLY A 109 24.36 -14.26 -1.04
CA GLY A 109 25.80 -14.32 -0.80
C GLY A 109 26.50 -15.29 -1.75
N ALA A 110 25.94 -16.48 -1.96
CA ALA A 110 26.46 -17.46 -2.91
C ALA A 110 26.57 -16.87 -4.32
N ARG A 111 25.51 -16.23 -4.82
CA ARG A 111 25.50 -15.59 -6.15
C ARG A 111 26.50 -14.43 -6.25
N ALA A 112 26.67 -13.64 -5.19
CA ALA A 112 27.64 -12.56 -5.18
C ALA A 112 29.09 -13.07 -5.29
N ILE A 113 29.42 -14.17 -4.61
CA ILE A 113 30.73 -14.82 -4.68
C ILE A 113 31.01 -15.37 -6.08
N GLU A 114 30.02 -16.00 -6.72
CA GLU A 114 30.12 -16.48 -8.10
C GLU A 114 30.41 -15.35 -9.09
N ILE A 115 29.71 -14.21 -8.97
CA ILE A 115 29.90 -13.05 -9.84
C ILE A 115 31.26 -12.38 -9.60
N MET A 116 31.75 -12.36 -8.36
CA MET A 116 33.02 -11.73 -8.00
C MET A 116 34.26 -12.59 -8.29
N GLY A 117 34.11 -13.79 -8.87
CA GLY A 117 35.24 -14.58 -9.41
C GLY A 117 36.21 -15.16 -8.37
N ASN A 118 35.90 -15.06 -7.08
CA ASN A 118 36.73 -15.62 -5.99
C ASN A 118 36.44 -17.10 -5.69
N ALA A 119 35.68 -17.78 -6.57
CA ALA A 119 35.51 -19.22 -6.48
C ALA A 119 36.84 -19.89 -6.86
N GLN A 120 37.65 -20.24 -5.84
CA GLN A 120 38.65 -21.28 -6.02
C GLN A 120 37.98 -22.49 -6.69
N GLU A 121 38.63 -23.09 -7.68
CA GLU A 121 38.17 -24.18 -8.54
C GLU A 121 37.86 -25.51 -7.80
N SER A 122 37.56 -25.48 -6.50
CA SER A 122 37.12 -26.64 -5.74
C SER A 122 35.61 -26.83 -5.85
N ASN A 123 35.22 -27.84 -6.63
CA ASN A 123 33.92 -28.52 -6.67
C ASN A 123 32.73 -27.75 -7.28
N LYS A 124 32.67 -27.75 -8.62
CA LYS A 124 31.48 -27.40 -9.44
C LYS A 124 30.27 -28.35 -9.30
N GLU A 125 30.28 -29.30 -8.37
CA GLU A 125 29.32 -30.41 -8.35
C GLU A 125 28.25 -30.35 -7.26
N SER A 126 28.25 -29.35 -6.36
CA SER A 126 27.14 -29.18 -5.43
C SER A 126 26.61 -27.75 -5.49
N SER A 127 25.59 -27.54 -6.32
CA SER A 127 24.78 -26.31 -6.36
C SER A 127 23.90 -26.14 -5.10
N VAL A 128 24.23 -26.84 -4.02
CA VAL A 128 23.45 -26.89 -2.79
C VAL A 128 24.04 -25.90 -1.80
N VAL A 129 23.27 -24.86 -1.50
CA VAL A 129 23.62 -23.90 -0.45
C VAL A 129 23.45 -24.57 0.90
N GLU A 130 24.54 -24.70 1.67
CA GLU A 130 24.50 -25.28 3.01
C GLU A 130 24.00 -24.25 4.05
N PRO A 131 23.22 -24.69 5.07
CA PRO A 131 22.73 -23.82 6.11
C PRO A 131 23.85 -23.37 7.06
N GLN A 132 23.92 -22.07 7.32
CA GLN A 132 24.90 -21.44 8.20
C GLN A 132 24.22 -20.76 9.40
N THR A 133 24.67 -21.09 10.62
CA THR A 133 24.14 -20.51 11.87
C THR A 133 24.31 -18.99 11.92
N SER A 134 25.42 -18.46 11.39
CA SER A 134 25.70 -17.02 11.34
C SER A 134 24.65 -16.23 10.53
N VAL A 135 24.21 -16.78 9.39
CA VAL A 135 23.18 -16.17 8.53
C VAL A 135 21.83 -16.10 9.27
N SER A 136 21.47 -17.18 9.98
CA SER A 136 20.26 -17.22 10.79
C SER A 136 20.33 -16.19 11.93
N GLN A 137 21.40 -16.20 12.74
CA GLN A 137 21.58 -15.28 13.86
C GLN A 137 21.55 -13.81 13.43
N ALA A 138 22.12 -13.48 12.26
CA ALA A 138 22.12 -12.12 11.74
C ALA A 138 20.75 -11.65 11.22
N SER A 139 19.85 -12.56 10.85
CA SER A 139 18.59 -12.21 10.18
C SER A 139 17.36 -12.31 11.09
N VAL A 140 17.29 -13.30 11.97
CA VAL A 140 16.08 -13.66 12.75
C VAL A 140 15.49 -12.45 13.46
N GLU A 141 16.27 -11.66 14.21
CA GLU A 141 15.73 -10.54 14.98
C GLU A 141 15.05 -9.48 14.08
N SER A 142 15.73 -9.11 12.99
CA SER A 142 15.25 -8.10 12.05
C SER A 142 13.98 -8.55 11.31
N VAL A 143 13.93 -9.82 10.90
CA VAL A 143 12.78 -10.44 10.22
C VAL A 143 11.60 -10.50 11.17
N MET A 144 11.81 -10.97 12.40
CA MET A 144 10.74 -11.03 13.41
C MET A 144 10.20 -9.64 13.75
N ARG A 145 11.06 -8.61 13.81
CA ARG A 145 10.63 -7.22 13.98
C ARG A 145 9.79 -6.74 12.78
N ALA A 146 10.22 -7.03 11.56
CA ALA A 146 9.50 -6.65 10.34
C ALA A 146 8.13 -7.32 10.25
N ILE A 147 8.04 -8.63 10.53
CA ILE A 147 6.77 -9.39 10.54
C ILE A 147 5.79 -8.76 11.55
N ARG A 148 6.25 -8.44 12.77
CA ARG A 148 5.41 -7.80 13.80
C ARG A 148 4.89 -6.43 13.34
N GLN A 149 5.75 -5.61 12.76
CA GLN A 149 5.37 -4.29 12.24
C GLN A 149 4.37 -4.42 11.08
N ARG A 150 4.61 -5.36 10.17
CA ARG A 150 3.73 -5.64 9.02
C ARG A 150 2.34 -6.10 9.47
N LEU A 151 2.27 -7.04 10.41
CA LEU A 151 1.00 -7.53 10.94
C LEU A 151 0.18 -6.39 11.57
N LYS A 152 0.80 -5.56 12.41
CA LYS A 152 0.13 -4.39 13.01
C LYS A 152 -0.39 -3.42 11.94
N ALA A 153 0.44 -3.11 10.95
CA ALA A 153 0.07 -2.18 9.89
C ALA A 153 -1.04 -2.71 8.98
N ARG A 154 -1.02 -4.00 8.63
CA ARG A 154 -2.07 -4.63 7.82
C ARG A 154 -3.40 -4.68 8.57
N ILE A 155 -3.40 -5.01 9.86
CA ILE A 155 -4.61 -4.96 10.70
C ILE A 155 -5.16 -3.53 10.76
N ALA A 156 -4.30 -2.53 10.97
CA ALA A 156 -4.73 -1.12 10.98
C ALA A 156 -5.27 -0.66 9.62
N LEU A 157 -4.68 -1.11 8.52
CA LEU A 157 -5.16 -0.83 7.17
C LEU A 157 -6.51 -1.51 6.90
N CYS A 158 -6.69 -2.78 7.28
CA CYS A 158 -7.99 -3.47 7.17
C CYS A 158 -9.08 -2.68 7.90
N ARG A 159 -8.82 -2.25 9.14
CA ARG A 159 -9.79 -1.43 9.90
C ARG A 159 -10.13 -0.12 9.20
N GLN A 160 -9.14 0.54 8.58
CA GLN A 160 -9.39 1.73 7.76
C GLN A 160 -10.29 1.38 6.57
N VAL A 161 -9.95 0.35 5.79
CA VAL A 161 -10.74 -0.07 4.63
C VAL A 161 -12.17 -0.45 5.01
N GLN A 162 -12.38 -1.17 6.12
CA GLN A 162 -13.71 -1.50 6.63
C GLN A 162 -14.53 -0.25 6.99
N ALA A 163 -13.90 0.74 7.62
CA ALA A 163 -14.56 2.01 7.91
C ALA A 163 -14.98 2.72 6.61
N LEU A 164 -14.12 2.70 5.58
CA LEU A 164 -14.41 3.28 4.27
C LEU A 164 -15.53 2.54 3.53
N GLU A 165 -15.58 1.21 3.59
CA GLU A 165 -16.70 0.40 3.08
C GLU A 165 -18.03 0.77 3.75
N ALA A 166 -17.98 1.14 5.03
CA ALA A 166 -19.14 1.65 5.77
C ALA A 166 -19.42 3.14 5.53
N GLY A 167 -18.68 3.83 4.64
CA GLY A 167 -18.82 5.25 4.35
C GLY A 167 -18.22 6.19 5.42
N LEU A 168 -17.46 5.66 6.38
CA LEU A 168 -16.88 6.39 7.49
C LEU A 168 -15.43 6.79 7.19
N VAL A 169 -15.20 8.08 6.94
CA VAL A 169 -13.86 8.66 6.81
C VAL A 169 -13.52 9.41 8.09
N SER A 170 -12.60 8.86 8.89
CA SER A 170 -12.19 9.51 10.14
C SER A 170 -10.73 9.23 10.48
N VAL A 171 -10.13 10.17 11.22
CA VAL A 171 -8.76 10.05 11.73
C VAL A 171 -8.77 10.04 13.27
N PRO A 172 -7.75 9.47 13.92
CA PRO A 172 -7.62 9.52 15.37
C PRO A 172 -7.64 10.94 15.93
N HIS A 173 -8.07 11.09 17.18
CA HIS A 173 -8.21 12.39 17.85
C HIS A 173 -6.94 13.26 17.75
N ALA A 174 -5.76 12.66 17.91
CA ALA A 174 -4.47 13.35 17.82
C ALA A 174 -4.24 14.07 16.47
N LEU A 175 -4.81 13.53 15.38
CA LEU A 175 -4.66 14.09 14.04
C LEU A 175 -5.82 15.00 13.63
N ARG A 176 -6.95 15.03 14.35
CA ARG A 176 -8.13 15.82 13.97
C ARG A 176 -7.83 17.29 13.74
N GLY A 177 -6.93 17.86 14.54
CA GLY A 177 -6.53 19.25 14.37
C GLY A 177 -5.87 19.54 13.01
N ASN A 178 -5.31 18.56 12.30
CA ASN A 178 -4.70 18.75 10.97
C ASN A 178 -5.74 18.94 9.86
N PHE A 179 -7.02 18.83 10.17
CA PHE A 179 -8.11 18.87 9.21
C PHE A 179 -9.14 19.92 9.62
N PRO A 180 -9.92 20.45 8.67
CA PRO A 180 -11.02 21.35 8.98
C PRO A 180 -12.09 20.64 9.83
N ALA A 181 -12.73 21.39 10.74
CA ALA A 181 -13.76 20.85 11.63
C ALA A 181 -15.04 20.42 10.89
N LYS A 182 -15.39 21.09 9.79
CA LYS A 182 -16.56 20.79 8.95
C LYS A 182 -16.11 20.39 7.56
N ILE A 183 -16.52 19.21 7.10
CA ILE A 183 -16.32 18.70 5.74
C ILE A 183 -17.70 18.41 5.15
N CYS A 184 -17.96 18.93 3.95
CA CYS A 184 -19.27 18.88 3.31
C CYS A 184 -19.34 17.79 2.23
N THR A 185 -18.19 17.42 1.66
CA THR A 185 -18.06 16.27 0.78
C THR A 185 -18.30 14.97 1.56
N SER A 186 -18.98 14.01 0.95
CA SER A 186 -19.21 12.67 1.51
C SER A 186 -18.56 11.58 0.66
N LEU A 187 -18.20 10.46 1.29
CA LEU A 187 -17.82 9.23 0.60
C LEU A 187 -19.09 8.48 0.20
N PHE A 188 -19.37 8.43 -1.11
CA PHE A 188 -20.54 7.76 -1.66
C PHE A 188 -20.34 6.24 -1.80
N SER A 189 -19.17 5.83 -2.27
CA SER A 189 -18.85 4.40 -2.41
C SER A 189 -17.36 4.13 -2.31
N TRP A 190 -17.02 2.95 -1.80
CA TRP A 190 -15.67 2.39 -1.75
C TRP A 190 -15.69 0.96 -2.30
N GLN A 191 -14.83 0.66 -3.27
CA GLN A 191 -14.82 -0.64 -3.95
C GLN A 191 -13.38 -1.11 -4.20
N LEU A 192 -13.13 -2.40 -4.03
CA LEU A 192 -11.94 -3.07 -4.57
C LEU A 192 -12.06 -3.15 -6.10
N ILE A 193 -10.98 -2.87 -6.81
CA ILE A 193 -10.89 -3.02 -8.27
C ILE A 193 -9.67 -3.84 -8.64
N SER A 194 -9.67 -4.42 -9.84
CA SER A 194 -8.53 -5.19 -10.34
C SER A 194 -7.40 -4.28 -10.84
N TRP A 195 -6.20 -4.86 -11.02
CA TRP A 195 -5.12 -4.19 -11.76
C TRP A 195 -5.57 -3.78 -13.16
N ASP A 196 -6.30 -4.65 -13.85
CA ASP A 196 -6.74 -4.41 -15.22
C ASP A 196 -7.72 -3.22 -15.29
N ASP A 197 -8.64 -3.10 -14.33
CA ASP A 197 -9.53 -1.93 -14.24
C ASP A 197 -8.73 -0.64 -14.02
N PHE A 198 -7.71 -0.70 -13.17
CA PHE A 198 -6.87 0.46 -12.86
C PHE A 198 -6.00 0.86 -14.07
N CYS A 199 -5.31 -0.09 -14.70
CA CYS A 199 -4.32 0.18 -15.73
C CYS A 199 -4.93 0.47 -17.10
N HIS A 200 -6.18 0.09 -17.37
CA HIS A 200 -6.88 0.45 -18.61
C HIS A 200 -7.61 1.80 -18.53
N THR A 201 -7.64 2.42 -17.36
CA THR A 201 -8.23 3.76 -17.20
C THR A 201 -7.32 4.83 -17.83
N ALA A 202 -7.87 5.75 -18.63
CA ALA A 202 -7.07 6.71 -19.40
C ALA A 202 -6.25 7.69 -18.54
N HIS A 203 -6.81 8.18 -17.43
CA HIS A 203 -6.12 9.15 -16.57
C HIS A 203 -5.06 8.54 -15.65
N THR A 204 -4.96 7.20 -15.56
CA THR A 204 -3.94 6.52 -14.75
C THR A 204 -2.64 6.23 -15.52
N GLN A 205 -2.62 6.42 -16.85
CA GLN A 205 -1.51 6.00 -17.71
C GLN A 205 -0.17 6.61 -17.30
N ALA A 206 -0.14 7.87 -16.88
CA ALA A 206 1.09 8.52 -16.43
C ALA A 206 1.72 7.83 -15.21
N LEU A 207 0.88 7.32 -14.29
CA LEU A 207 1.35 6.60 -13.10
C LEU A 207 1.85 5.20 -13.44
N VAL A 208 1.17 4.50 -14.37
CA VAL A 208 1.57 3.18 -14.85
C VAL A 208 2.91 3.27 -15.59
N GLN A 209 3.06 4.23 -16.50
CA GLN A 209 4.30 4.47 -17.26
C GLN A 209 5.47 4.86 -16.35
N ALA A 210 5.20 5.65 -15.31
CA ALA A 210 6.19 6.02 -14.30
C ALA A 210 6.51 4.91 -13.28
N GLN A 211 5.87 3.74 -13.39
CA GLN A 211 6.00 2.62 -12.44
C GLN A 211 5.72 3.05 -10.98
N ALA A 212 4.83 4.02 -10.79
CA ALA A 212 4.41 4.47 -9.46
C ALA A 212 3.55 3.41 -8.75
N VAL A 213 2.90 2.54 -9.52
CA VAL A 213 2.10 1.40 -9.08
C VAL A 213 2.46 0.15 -9.89
N ASN A 214 2.25 -1.03 -9.29
CA ASN A 214 2.57 -2.32 -9.87
C ASN A 214 1.38 -3.28 -9.75
N ARG A 215 1.33 -4.32 -10.60
CA ARG A 215 0.27 -5.35 -10.57
C ARG A 215 0.07 -6.03 -9.21
N GLY A 216 1.13 -6.13 -8.39
CA GLY A 216 1.05 -6.72 -7.05
C GLY A 216 0.48 -5.79 -5.96
N ASP A 217 0.20 -4.52 -6.29
CA ASP A 217 -0.45 -3.59 -5.36
C ASP A 217 -1.96 -3.87 -5.26
N SER A 218 -2.61 -3.40 -4.20
CA SER A 218 -4.06 -3.49 -4.03
C SER A 218 -4.72 -2.21 -4.54
N PHE A 219 -5.77 -2.31 -5.35
CA PHE A 219 -6.39 -1.17 -6.00
C PHE A 219 -7.82 -0.93 -5.53
N TYR A 220 -8.15 0.33 -5.28
CA TYR A 220 -9.46 0.74 -4.81
C TYR A 220 -10.00 1.89 -5.63
N LYS A 221 -11.33 1.95 -5.72
CA LYS A 221 -12.09 3.07 -6.28
C LYS A 221 -12.95 3.69 -5.20
N ALA A 222 -12.66 4.95 -4.88
CA ALA A 222 -13.51 5.79 -4.05
C ALA A 222 -14.31 6.75 -4.92
N VAL A 223 -15.58 6.95 -4.59
CA VAL A 223 -16.43 7.97 -5.20
C VAL A 223 -16.82 8.95 -4.13
N LEU A 224 -16.40 10.20 -4.27
CA LEU A 224 -16.77 11.31 -3.39
C LEU A 224 -17.81 12.18 -4.08
N THR A 225 -18.77 12.69 -3.30
CA THR A 225 -19.85 13.52 -3.83
C THR A 225 -20.07 14.75 -2.96
N ARG A 226 -20.39 15.87 -3.62
CA ARG A 226 -20.96 17.06 -2.99
C ARG A 226 -21.86 17.74 -4.01
N GLY A 227 -23.16 17.85 -3.74
CA GLY A 227 -24.13 18.37 -4.71
C GLY A 227 -24.09 17.59 -6.03
N SER A 228 -24.01 18.28 -7.17
CA SER A 228 -23.84 17.67 -8.49
C SER A 228 -22.41 17.22 -8.81
N ALA A 229 -21.42 17.62 -8.01
CA ALA A 229 -20.03 17.28 -8.25
C ALA A 229 -19.71 15.86 -7.79
N LYS A 230 -19.11 15.07 -8.67
CA LYS A 230 -18.68 13.69 -8.41
C LYS A 230 -17.19 13.53 -8.70
N LEU A 231 -16.41 13.21 -7.68
CA LEU A 231 -14.98 12.93 -7.81
C LEU A 231 -14.75 11.42 -7.68
N VAL A 232 -14.13 10.82 -8.68
CA VAL A 232 -13.62 9.45 -8.63
C VAL A 232 -12.14 9.51 -8.27
N ALA A 233 -11.75 8.75 -7.25
CA ALA A 233 -10.35 8.54 -6.88
C ALA A 233 -10.00 7.06 -7.05
N LEU A 234 -9.03 6.79 -7.92
CA LEU A 234 -8.39 5.48 -8.04
C LEU A 234 -7.15 5.46 -7.17
N ILE A 235 -7.05 4.46 -6.29
CA ILE A 235 -6.07 4.42 -5.21
C ILE A 235 -5.28 3.12 -5.29
N GLY A 236 -3.97 3.22 -5.44
CA GLY A 236 -3.03 2.10 -5.34
C GLY A 236 -2.43 2.03 -3.94
N VAL A 237 -2.69 0.94 -3.21
CA VAL A 237 -2.05 0.63 -1.94
C VAL A 237 -0.90 -0.33 -2.20
N LYS A 238 0.33 0.13 -1.94
CA LYS A 238 1.54 -0.62 -2.30
C LYS A 238 1.61 -1.95 -1.55
N CYS A 239 2.11 -3.00 -2.21
CA CYS A 239 2.28 -4.33 -1.59
C CYS A 239 3.20 -4.31 -0.36
N ASP A 240 4.14 -3.35 -0.31
CA ASP A 240 5.07 -3.16 0.79
C ASP A 240 4.56 -2.20 1.89
N TYR A 241 3.32 -1.71 1.79
CA TYR A 241 2.70 -0.81 2.77
C TYR A 241 2.89 -1.33 4.21
N PRO A 242 3.29 -0.47 5.17
CA PRO A 242 3.40 0.98 5.09
C PRO A 242 4.84 1.46 4.82
N ARG A 243 5.66 0.73 4.05
CA ARG A 243 6.98 1.26 3.67
C ARG A 243 6.83 2.39 2.65
N THR A 244 6.03 2.15 1.63
CA THR A 244 5.71 3.11 0.59
C THR A 244 4.28 3.62 0.79
N PRO A 245 4.01 4.93 0.66
CA PRO A 245 2.67 5.49 0.79
C PRO A 245 1.76 5.00 -0.35
N THR A 246 0.47 5.18 -0.17
CA THR A 246 -0.52 4.96 -1.22
C THR A 246 -0.41 6.02 -2.32
N VAL A 247 -0.92 5.70 -3.51
CA VAL A 247 -0.92 6.57 -4.69
C VAL A 247 -2.36 6.85 -5.11
N PHE A 248 -2.71 8.12 -5.28
CA PHE A 248 -4.03 8.59 -5.71
C PHE A 248 -3.99 9.11 -7.14
N CYS A 249 -5.03 8.80 -7.90
CA CYS A 249 -5.31 9.35 -9.22
C CYS A 249 -6.77 9.81 -9.28
N LEU A 250 -7.01 11.03 -9.74
CA LEU A 250 -8.27 11.72 -9.57
C LEU A 250 -8.92 12.06 -10.90
N GLN A 251 -10.24 11.89 -10.95
CA GLN A 251 -11.10 12.38 -12.03
C GLN A 251 -12.35 13.03 -11.43
N LEU A 252 -12.55 14.31 -11.72
CA LEU A 252 -13.73 15.07 -11.33
C LEU A 252 -14.71 15.15 -12.50
N ASN A 253 -15.95 14.75 -12.25
CA ASN A 253 -17.09 15.02 -13.12
C ASN A 253 -17.93 16.13 -12.50
N TRP A 254 -17.74 17.35 -13.00
CA TRP A 254 -18.53 18.53 -12.67
C TRP A 254 -18.31 19.58 -13.76
N HIS A 255 -19.36 19.91 -14.53
CA HIS A 255 -19.28 20.73 -15.74
C HIS A 255 -18.32 20.18 -16.83
N GLY A 256 -18.15 18.86 -16.86
CA GLY A 256 -17.21 18.17 -17.74
C GLY A 256 -16.35 17.18 -16.97
N GLU A 257 -15.46 16.50 -17.68
CA GLU A 257 -14.51 15.56 -17.10
C GLU A 257 -13.14 16.20 -16.96
N HIS A 258 -12.63 16.22 -15.73
CA HIS A 258 -11.37 16.85 -15.38
C HIS A 258 -10.45 15.87 -14.67
N ASP A 259 -9.22 15.76 -15.14
CA ASP A 259 -8.16 14.93 -14.55
C ASP A 259 -6.86 15.73 -14.46
N ALA A 260 -5.80 15.10 -13.94
CA ALA A 260 -4.50 15.74 -13.83
C ALA A 260 -3.81 16.00 -15.19
N GLY A 261 -4.28 15.40 -16.28
CA GLY A 261 -3.79 15.64 -17.64
C GLY A 261 -4.34 16.95 -18.21
N ASN A 262 -5.60 17.28 -17.93
CA ASN A 262 -6.30 18.43 -18.52
C ASN A 262 -6.61 19.59 -17.55
N ASN A 263 -6.46 19.40 -16.23
CA ASN A 263 -6.81 20.39 -15.23
C ASN A 263 -5.75 20.52 -14.12
N ASP A 264 -5.08 21.67 -14.06
CA ASP A 264 -4.03 21.95 -13.08
C ASP A 264 -4.52 21.88 -11.62
N ALA A 265 -5.80 22.17 -11.36
CA ALA A 265 -6.34 22.09 -10.01
C ALA A 265 -6.45 20.64 -9.53
N ILE A 266 -6.81 19.70 -10.42
CA ILE A 266 -6.83 18.27 -10.11
C ILE A 266 -5.41 17.77 -9.87
N ARG A 267 -4.45 18.19 -10.71
CA ARG A 267 -3.03 17.89 -10.53
C ARG A 267 -2.47 18.43 -9.21
N ASP A 268 -2.88 19.62 -8.79
CA ASP A 268 -2.51 20.20 -7.51
C ASP A 268 -3.13 19.41 -6.34
N MET A 269 -4.39 18.96 -6.46
CA MET A 269 -5.01 18.06 -5.46
C MET A 269 -4.27 16.73 -5.34
N GLU A 270 -3.90 16.10 -6.45
CA GLU A 270 -3.07 14.88 -6.43
C GLU A 270 -1.72 15.13 -5.74
N ARG A 271 -1.10 16.30 -5.95
CA ARG A 271 0.17 16.66 -5.30
C ARG A 271 0.03 16.74 -3.78
N GLU A 272 -1.06 17.30 -3.27
CA GLU A 272 -1.35 17.29 -1.81
C GLU A 272 -1.38 15.88 -1.23
N LEU A 273 -1.92 14.92 -1.97
CA LEU A 273 -2.11 13.55 -1.50
C LEU A 273 -0.88 12.66 -1.69
N ASN A 274 -0.18 12.80 -2.81
CA ASN A 274 0.90 11.89 -3.23
C ASN A 274 2.28 12.40 -2.82
N VAL A 275 2.46 13.71 -2.70
CA VAL A 275 3.77 14.33 -2.41
C VAL A 275 3.82 14.86 -0.98
N TYR A 276 2.80 15.60 -0.56
CA TYR A 276 2.78 16.26 0.76
C TYR A 276 2.12 15.42 1.87
N TRP A 277 1.96 14.12 1.65
CA TRP A 277 1.26 13.21 2.56
C TRP A 277 1.83 13.18 3.98
N MET A 278 3.14 13.41 4.16
CA MET A 278 3.78 13.41 5.48
C MET A 278 3.23 14.51 6.40
N GLU A 279 2.81 15.66 5.84
CA GLU A 279 2.23 16.77 6.60
C GLU A 279 0.91 16.37 7.28
N LEU A 280 0.19 15.37 6.73
CA LEU A 280 -1.11 14.93 7.24
C LEU A 280 -1.00 14.14 8.56
N VAL A 281 0.11 13.43 8.76
CA VAL A 281 0.25 12.35 9.76
C VAL A 281 1.35 12.59 10.80
N GLY A 282 2.26 13.54 10.58
CA GLY A 282 3.23 13.95 11.62
C GLY A 282 4.36 12.94 11.92
N GLY A 283 4.61 11.99 11.00
CA GLY A 283 5.85 11.20 10.95
C GLY A 283 5.88 9.85 11.68
N VAL A 284 5.23 9.68 12.83
CA VAL A 284 5.29 8.41 13.60
C VAL A 284 4.01 7.60 13.45
N GLY A 285 4.12 6.31 13.10
CA GLY A 285 2.98 5.40 13.03
C GLY A 285 1.98 5.73 11.93
N TRP A 286 2.40 6.51 10.93
CA TRP A 286 1.55 6.99 9.84
C TRP A 286 0.84 5.88 9.07
N GLY A 287 1.46 4.71 8.94
CA GLY A 287 0.86 3.55 8.29
C GLY A 287 -0.49 3.12 8.90
N ASN A 288 -0.78 3.52 10.13
CA ASN A 288 -2.03 3.17 10.80
C ASN A 288 -3.19 4.09 10.44
N THR A 289 -2.93 5.22 9.77
CA THR A 289 -3.93 6.29 9.56
C THR A 289 -3.85 6.98 8.20
N LEU A 290 -2.79 6.73 7.42
CA LEU A 290 -2.48 7.52 6.23
C LEU A 290 -3.59 7.50 5.19
N LEU A 291 -4.15 6.32 4.87
CA LEU A 291 -5.19 6.19 3.86
C LEU A 291 -6.43 7.03 4.22
N ALA A 292 -6.88 6.92 5.47
CA ALA A 292 -8.01 7.71 5.97
C ALA A 292 -7.69 9.21 5.99
N ALA A 293 -6.46 9.59 6.36
CA ALA A 293 -5.99 10.97 6.39
C ALA A 293 -5.94 11.59 4.98
N GLN A 294 -5.44 10.86 3.98
CA GLN A 294 -5.43 11.32 2.58
C GLN A 294 -6.84 11.47 2.02
N LEU A 295 -7.76 10.54 2.30
CA LEU A 295 -9.15 10.69 1.90
C LEU A 295 -9.82 11.90 2.55
N LEU A 296 -9.57 12.13 3.83
CA LEU A 296 -10.10 13.29 4.53
C LEU A 296 -9.54 14.60 3.95
N GLN A 297 -8.24 14.61 3.62
CA GLN A 297 -7.61 15.72 2.90
C GLN A 297 -8.24 15.93 1.53
N LEU A 298 -8.49 14.86 0.77
CA LEU A 298 -9.11 14.94 -0.55
C LEU A 298 -10.53 15.54 -0.48
N MET A 299 -11.32 15.12 0.51
CA MET A 299 -12.65 15.68 0.75
C MET A 299 -12.57 17.19 1.08
N ALA A 300 -11.58 17.60 1.88
CA ALA A 300 -11.34 19.02 2.17
C ALA A 300 -10.87 19.80 0.93
N CYS A 301 -10.01 19.21 0.09
CA CYS A 301 -9.56 19.80 -1.16
C CYS A 301 -10.72 19.98 -2.14
N LEU A 302 -11.61 18.99 -2.27
CA LEU A 302 -12.81 19.08 -3.11
C LEU A 302 -13.75 20.18 -2.61
N ASP A 303 -13.92 20.30 -1.29
CA ASP A 303 -14.69 21.40 -0.70
C ASP A 303 -14.14 22.77 -1.10
N VAL A 304 -12.82 22.98 -0.94
CA VAL A 304 -12.16 24.24 -1.33
C VAL A 304 -12.27 24.47 -2.84
N PHE A 305 -12.15 23.43 -3.65
CA PHE A 305 -12.27 23.53 -5.10
C PHE A 305 -13.65 24.04 -5.53
N LEU A 306 -14.72 23.46 -4.99
CA LEU A 306 -16.09 23.82 -5.33
C LEU A 306 -16.48 25.20 -4.77
N GLU A 307 -16.08 25.51 -3.54
CA GLU A 307 -16.35 26.81 -2.90
C GLU A 307 -15.59 27.98 -3.54
N SER A 308 -14.41 27.71 -4.10
CA SER A 308 -13.64 28.72 -4.83
C SER A 308 -14.16 28.97 -6.26
N ALA A 309 -14.88 28.00 -6.85
CA ALA A 309 -15.41 28.12 -8.20
C ALA A 309 -16.66 29.03 -8.29
N GLY A 310 -17.43 29.15 -7.22
CA GLY A 310 -18.71 29.86 -7.17
C GLY A 310 -18.69 31.40 -7.29
N SER A 311 -17.55 32.04 -7.55
CA SER A 311 -17.46 33.51 -7.55
C SER A 311 -18.17 34.22 -8.74
N THR A 312 -18.96 33.51 -9.54
CA THR A 312 -19.54 33.99 -10.81
C THR A 312 -20.93 34.64 -10.72
N GLY A 313 -21.46 34.91 -9.52
CA GLY A 313 -22.61 35.82 -9.33
C GLY A 313 -23.99 35.29 -9.76
N ILE A 314 -24.11 34.00 -10.11
CA ILE A 314 -25.40 33.36 -10.41
C ILE A 314 -25.93 32.72 -9.12
N SER A 315 -27.16 33.10 -8.73
CA SER A 315 -27.85 32.63 -7.53
C SER A 315 -28.84 31.50 -7.85
N PRO A 316 -29.02 30.49 -6.97
CA PRO A 316 -28.23 30.24 -5.77
C PRO A 316 -26.92 29.51 -6.10
N LEU A 317 -25.87 29.87 -5.38
CA LEU A 317 -24.60 29.16 -5.36
C LEU A 317 -24.83 27.71 -4.93
N GLU A 318 -24.58 26.76 -5.84
CA GLU A 318 -24.67 25.33 -5.55
C GLU A 318 -23.78 24.92 -4.35
N PHE A 319 -22.64 25.61 -4.19
CA PHE A 319 -21.66 25.34 -3.14
C PHE A 319 -21.41 26.59 -2.28
N PRO A 320 -22.07 26.72 -1.12
CA PRO A 320 -21.85 27.86 -0.22
C PRO A 320 -20.44 27.80 0.37
N ARG A 321 -19.85 28.98 0.58
CA ARG A 321 -18.51 29.14 1.12
C ARG A 321 -18.52 28.95 2.64
N ASP A 322 -17.92 27.86 3.09
CA ASP A 322 -17.74 27.51 4.50
C ASP A 322 -16.26 27.56 4.92
N LYS A 323 -15.33 27.28 3.99
CA LYS A 323 -13.90 27.24 4.26
C LYS A 323 -13.28 28.64 4.22
N ILE A 324 -12.39 28.92 5.18
CA ILE A 324 -11.69 30.19 5.29
C ILE A 324 -10.42 30.14 4.43
N PHE A 325 -10.31 31.04 3.45
CA PHE A 325 -9.11 31.30 2.65
C PHE A 325 -9.12 32.75 2.15
N PHE A 326 -7.96 33.39 2.01
CA PHE A 326 -7.92 34.82 1.62
C PHE A 326 -8.22 35.08 0.14
N ARG A 327 -7.66 34.26 -0.76
CA ARG A 327 -7.82 34.38 -2.20
C ARG A 327 -8.29 33.03 -2.76
N PRO A 328 -9.30 32.98 -3.64
CA PRO A 328 -9.77 31.72 -4.20
C PRO A 328 -8.76 31.09 -5.17
N VAL A 329 -7.99 31.92 -5.89
CA VAL A 329 -6.95 31.49 -6.81
C VAL A 329 -5.72 32.40 -6.76
N ARG A 330 -4.54 31.86 -7.08
CA ARG A 330 -3.27 32.61 -7.19
C ARG A 330 -2.40 32.10 -8.35
N GLY A 331 -1.65 33.03 -8.96
CA GLY A 331 -0.62 32.71 -9.95
C GLY A 331 -1.17 32.39 -11.34
N ARG A 332 -0.25 32.08 -12.27
CA ARG A 332 -0.58 31.83 -13.69
C ARG A 332 -1.47 30.61 -13.90
N THR A 333 -1.23 29.54 -13.13
CA THR A 333 -2.03 28.30 -13.18
C THR A 333 -3.34 28.41 -12.41
N ARG A 334 -3.65 29.58 -11.83
CA ARG A 334 -4.83 29.79 -10.97
C ARG A 334 -4.94 28.73 -9.86
N SER A 335 -3.79 28.38 -9.26
CA SER A 335 -3.67 27.46 -8.13
C SER A 335 -4.63 27.83 -7.01
N ARG A 336 -5.13 26.82 -6.30
CA ARG A 336 -6.10 26.98 -5.19
C ARG A 336 -5.44 26.75 -3.84
N PRO A 337 -6.01 27.27 -2.75
CA PRO A 337 -5.42 27.15 -1.43
C PRO A 337 -5.75 25.80 -0.78
N TYR A 338 -5.05 24.71 -1.13
CA TYR A 338 -5.34 23.39 -0.55
C TYR A 338 -4.65 23.11 0.79
N LYS A 339 -3.65 23.89 1.18
CA LYS A 339 -2.89 23.66 2.41
C LYS A 339 -3.67 24.19 3.62
N TYR A 340 -4.06 23.29 4.51
CA TYR A 340 -4.74 23.64 5.77
C TYR A 340 -3.73 23.98 6.87
N LEU A 341 -3.98 25.09 7.57
CA LEU A 341 -3.21 25.54 8.73
C LEU A 341 -4.15 25.69 9.92
N ARG A 342 -3.71 25.21 11.09
CA ARG A 342 -4.50 25.25 12.34
C ARG A 342 -4.64 26.65 12.97
N VAL A 343 -4.13 27.70 12.32
CA VAL A 343 -4.07 29.05 12.87
C VAL A 343 -5.46 29.70 12.87
N GLY A 344 -5.84 30.32 13.99
CA GLY A 344 -7.04 31.17 14.06
C GLY A 344 -8.37 30.48 13.77
N GLY A 345 -8.51 29.20 14.12
CA GLY A 345 -9.73 28.41 13.86
C GLY A 345 -9.71 27.60 12.56
N GLY A 346 -8.60 27.65 11.81
CA GLY A 346 -8.39 26.85 10.60
C GLY A 346 -8.48 27.68 9.34
N ILE A 347 -7.38 27.76 8.58
CA ILE A 347 -7.30 28.53 7.34
C ILE A 347 -6.62 27.73 6.23
N PHE A 348 -7.16 27.87 5.03
CA PHE A 348 -6.62 27.32 3.80
C PHE A 348 -5.73 28.35 3.10
N THR A 349 -4.52 27.91 2.73
CA THR A 349 -3.48 28.74 2.11
C THR A 349 -2.96 28.11 0.83
N HIS A 350 -2.45 28.95 -0.06
CA HIS A 350 -1.71 28.47 -1.24
C HIS A 350 -0.35 27.96 -0.79
N ARG A 351 0.20 27.02 -1.54
CA ARG A 351 1.61 26.66 -1.41
C ARG A 351 2.51 27.74 -1.99
#